data_AF-A0A1G3M3K9-F1
#
_entry.id   AF-A0A1G3M3K9-F1
#
_cell.length_a   1.000
_cell.length_b   1.000
_cell.length_c   1.000
_cell.angle_alpha   90.00
_cell.angle_beta   90.00
_cell.angle_gamma   90.00
#
_symmetry.space_group_name_H-M   'P 1'
#
loop_
_entity.id
_entity.type
_entity.pdbx_description
1 polymer ?
#
loop_
_entity_poly.entity_id
_entity_poly.type
_entity_poly.pdbx_seq_one_letter_code
_entity_poly.pdbx_strand_id
1 'polypeptide(L)'
;MSRKSYTILLEISPTAPLTHGSGTEGNEQILATREVLVPDGHGGYEREEIPIVSGAALKATLREWAVRDALERAGVAEGSVSRDALRLLLKGGKNDSGGASVSLEEARRLRDLFPLLAVFGSMDGGLPIKAQITCSDVMPYCAEGVASGMVPTKLRPLEVWIEGSPANESPIEYAVWPGVNPIPVASCRTTTQNYRHDMMGGSLAPMLQGPQLALIEDAREARKGKPAKASERREANESMPHSAQAIAAGTPMVATIRLQGATEVEFATLAVAISRWVTAGGHLGGGSTKGHGACRVRVAGAIRYAPPVGEAPIEMGTAIDVIADGQQHPLARIYAAHVAERAERIRAFVGESTR
;
A
#
# COMPACT_ATOMS: atom_id res chain seq x y z
N MET A 1 11.89 -23.81 13.04
CA MET A 1 10.54 -23.22 12.91
C MET A 1 9.96 -23.57 11.56
N SER A 2 8.70 -24.02 11.52
CA SER A 2 7.95 -24.25 10.28
C SER A 2 7.78 -22.92 9.54
N ARG A 3 8.12 -22.88 8.25
CA ARG A 3 7.86 -21.74 7.35
C ARG A 3 6.59 -22.03 6.57
N LYS A 4 5.72 -21.03 6.46
CA LYS A 4 4.40 -21.17 5.81
C LYS A 4 4.19 -20.09 4.78
N SER A 5 3.34 -20.35 3.80
CA SER A 5 2.94 -19.38 2.79
C SER A 5 1.52 -18.90 3.06
N TYR A 6 1.21 -17.67 2.70
CA TYR A 6 -0.08 -17.03 2.96
C TYR A 6 -0.58 -16.34 1.70
N THR A 7 -1.88 -16.37 1.45
CA THR A 7 -2.57 -15.57 0.43
C THR A 7 -3.67 -14.78 1.11
N ILE A 8 -3.61 -13.44 1.06
CA ILE A 8 -4.56 -12.53 1.69
C ILE A 8 -5.31 -11.80 0.58
N LEU A 9 -6.63 -11.79 0.63
CA LEU A 9 -7.46 -11.00 -0.25
C LEU A 9 -7.83 -9.68 0.43
N LEU A 10 -7.68 -8.59 -0.31
CA LEU A 10 -8.13 -7.27 0.08
C LEU A 10 -9.26 -6.83 -0.86
N GLU A 11 -10.35 -6.39 -0.26
CA GLU A 11 -11.39 -5.63 -0.93
C GLU A 11 -11.25 -4.16 -0.54
N ILE A 12 -11.10 -3.30 -1.55
CA ILE A 12 -10.78 -1.90 -1.37
C ILE A 12 -11.85 -1.06 -2.06
N SER A 13 -12.47 -0.14 -1.35
CA SER A 13 -13.44 0.81 -1.90
C SER A 13 -12.94 2.23 -1.63
N PRO A 14 -12.43 2.94 -2.65
CA PRO A 14 -12.03 4.33 -2.51
C PRO A 14 -13.21 5.19 -2.07
N THR A 15 -13.02 5.97 -1.02
CA THR A 15 -13.99 6.96 -0.51
C THR A 15 -13.75 8.36 -1.10
N ALA A 16 -12.60 8.55 -1.74
CA ALA A 16 -12.21 9.73 -2.48
C ALA A 16 -11.55 9.31 -3.81
N PRO A 17 -11.40 10.21 -4.81
CA PRO A 17 -10.68 9.89 -6.03
C PRO A 17 -9.28 9.35 -5.73
N LEU A 18 -8.90 8.26 -6.40
CA LEU A 18 -7.63 7.59 -6.18
C LEU A 18 -6.71 7.82 -7.38
N THR A 19 -5.64 8.59 -7.19
CA THR A 19 -4.64 8.86 -8.22
C THR A 19 -3.42 7.96 -8.10
N HIS A 20 -2.99 7.33 -9.19
CA HIS A 20 -1.71 6.64 -9.29
C HIS A 20 -1.17 6.80 -10.70
N GLY A 21 -0.28 7.77 -10.93
CA GLY A 21 0.13 8.12 -12.28
C GLY A 21 1.21 7.21 -12.86
N SER A 22 1.13 6.93 -14.16
CA SER A 22 2.21 6.33 -14.97
C SER A 22 3.10 7.38 -15.63
N GLY A 23 2.58 8.61 -15.81
CA GLY A 23 3.28 9.70 -16.48
C GLY A 23 2.51 11.01 -16.42
N THR A 24 2.95 11.98 -17.21
CA THR A 24 2.29 13.28 -17.35
C THR A 24 2.32 13.68 -18.82
N GLU A 25 1.16 14.07 -19.35
CA GLU A 25 1.02 14.63 -20.70
C GLU A 25 0.56 16.08 -20.57
N GLY A 26 1.43 17.02 -20.95
CA GLY A 26 1.18 18.44 -20.74
C GLY A 26 0.98 18.76 -19.26
N ASN A 27 -0.23 19.21 -18.91
CA ASN A 27 -0.65 19.53 -17.54
C ASN A 27 -1.50 18.44 -16.89
N GLU A 28 -1.69 17.29 -17.55
CA GLU A 28 -2.49 16.17 -17.04
C GLU A 28 -1.61 15.02 -16.55
N GLN A 29 -1.84 14.55 -15.32
CA GLN A 29 -1.30 13.29 -14.85
C GLN A 29 -2.13 12.13 -15.42
N ILE A 30 -1.49 11.24 -16.16
CA ILE A 30 -2.11 10.06 -16.76
C ILE A 30 -2.15 8.93 -15.74
N LEU A 31 -3.32 8.31 -15.59
CA LEU A 31 -3.53 7.21 -14.65
C LEU A 31 -2.79 5.96 -15.13
N ALA A 32 -2.15 5.25 -14.20
CA ALA A 32 -1.54 3.98 -14.49
C ALA A 32 -2.61 2.95 -14.85
N THR A 33 -2.41 2.25 -15.96
CA THR A 33 -3.30 1.22 -16.47
C THR A 33 -2.54 -0.08 -16.71
N ARG A 34 -3.30 -1.17 -16.79
CA ARG A 34 -2.86 -2.49 -17.20
C ARG A 34 -3.64 -2.88 -18.45
N GLU A 35 -2.92 -3.17 -19.52
CA GLU A 35 -3.52 -3.76 -20.73
C GLU A 35 -3.95 -5.20 -20.42
N VAL A 36 -5.19 -5.54 -20.79
CA VAL A 36 -5.76 -6.88 -20.68
C VAL A 36 -6.43 -7.28 -21.99
N LEU A 37 -6.49 -8.58 -22.25
CA LEU A 37 -7.22 -9.14 -23.40
C LEU A 37 -8.59 -9.63 -22.93
N VAL A 38 -9.65 -9.05 -23.48
CA VAL A 38 -11.04 -9.37 -23.14
C VAL A 38 -11.65 -10.16 -24.28
N PRO A 39 -12.28 -11.32 -24.03
CA PRO A 39 -12.98 -12.07 -25.08
C PRO A 39 -14.11 -11.25 -25.71
N ASP A 40 -14.16 -11.19 -27.04
CA ASP A 40 -15.13 -10.38 -27.81
C ASP A 40 -16.49 -11.08 -28.05
N GLY A 41 -16.63 -12.34 -27.61
CA GLY A 41 -17.82 -13.16 -27.85
C GLY A 41 -17.93 -13.78 -29.25
N HIS A 42 -17.03 -13.43 -30.17
CA HIS A 42 -16.94 -13.92 -31.55
C HIS A 42 -15.73 -14.84 -31.78
N GLY A 43 -15.03 -15.22 -30.71
CA GLY A 43 -13.86 -16.09 -30.76
C GLY A 43 -12.53 -15.34 -30.87
N GLY A 44 -12.55 -14.01 -30.76
CA GLY A 44 -11.38 -13.14 -30.70
C GLY A 44 -11.22 -12.47 -29.33
N TYR A 45 -10.32 -11.48 -29.29
CA TYR A 45 -10.01 -10.70 -28.09
C TYR A 45 -9.86 -9.22 -28.45
N GLU A 46 -10.37 -8.35 -27.59
CA GLU A 46 -10.16 -6.91 -27.63
C GLU A 46 -9.19 -6.48 -26.53
N ARG A 47 -8.42 -5.43 -26.79
CA ARG A 47 -7.50 -4.85 -25.80
C ARG A 47 -8.24 -3.81 -24.99
N GLU A 48 -8.19 -3.97 -23.67
CA GLU A 48 -8.74 -3.02 -22.72
C GLU A 48 -7.69 -2.55 -21.73
N GLU A 49 -7.78 -1.27 -21.35
CA GLU A 49 -6.92 -0.69 -20.33
C GLU A 49 -7.66 -0.57 -19.00
N ILE A 50 -7.26 -1.36 -18.01
CA ILE A 50 -7.85 -1.29 -16.68
C ILE A 50 -7.00 -0.39 -15.79
N PRO A 51 -7.55 0.65 -15.15
CA PRO A 51 -6.78 1.48 -14.25
C PRO A 51 -6.32 0.68 -13.03
N ILE A 52 -5.11 0.95 -12.53
CA ILE A 52 -4.52 0.21 -11.43
C ILE A 52 -3.90 1.13 -10.38
N VAL A 53 -3.79 0.62 -9.16
CA VAL A 53 -2.68 0.98 -8.29
C VAL A 53 -1.68 -0.16 -8.33
N SER A 54 -0.42 0.12 -8.64
CA SER A 54 0.58 -0.95 -8.74
C SER A 54 0.72 -1.71 -7.42
N GLY A 55 0.99 -3.01 -7.51
CA GLY A 55 1.30 -3.83 -6.33
C GLY A 55 2.53 -3.32 -5.57
N ALA A 56 3.47 -2.66 -6.27
CA ALA A 56 4.60 -1.99 -5.67
C ALA A 56 4.20 -0.82 -4.76
N ALA A 57 3.21 -0.02 -5.16
CA ALA A 57 2.68 1.06 -4.34
C ALA A 57 1.96 0.52 -3.10
N LEU A 58 1.10 -0.49 -3.25
CA LEU A 58 0.47 -1.17 -2.09
C LEU A 58 1.54 -1.72 -1.14
N LYS A 59 2.56 -2.41 -1.66
CA LYS A 59 3.68 -2.93 -0.88
C LYS A 59 4.43 -1.82 -0.13
N ALA A 60 4.67 -0.68 -0.77
CA ALA A 60 5.33 0.47 -0.15
C ALA A 60 4.50 1.07 0.99
N THR A 61 3.18 1.21 0.79
CA THR A 61 2.24 1.65 1.83
C THR A 61 2.30 0.72 3.04
N LEU A 62 2.19 -0.60 2.83
CA LEU A 62 2.24 -1.57 3.93
C LEU A 62 3.61 -1.57 4.62
N ARG A 63 4.70 -1.39 3.87
CA ARG A 63 6.05 -1.28 4.43
C ARG A 63 6.17 -0.07 5.35
N GLU A 64 5.64 1.08 4.96
CA GLU A 64 5.67 2.29 5.79
C GLU A 64 4.94 2.06 7.13
N TRP A 65 3.77 1.43 7.09
CA TRP A 65 3.02 1.07 8.30
C TRP A 65 3.77 0.06 9.18
N ALA A 66 4.44 -0.93 8.59
CA ALA A 66 5.27 -1.88 9.33
C ALA A 66 6.45 -1.20 10.02
N VAL A 67 7.13 -0.26 9.35
CA VAL A 67 8.25 0.50 9.92
C VAL A 67 7.78 1.39 11.06
N ARG A 68 6.68 2.13 10.84
CA ARG A 68 6.07 2.97 11.89
C ARG A 68 5.76 2.15 13.14
N ASP A 69 5.12 1.00 12.98
CA ASP A 69 4.78 0.12 14.09
C ASP A 69 6.00 -0.44 14.81
N ALA A 70 7.02 -0.88 14.07
CA ALA A 70 8.26 -1.39 14.65
C ALA A 70 8.96 -0.34 15.52
N LEU A 71 9.07 0.91 15.03
CA LEU A 71 9.74 1.99 15.73
C LEU A 71 8.95 2.44 16.98
N GLU A 72 7.63 2.57 16.86
CA GLU A 72 6.76 2.93 17.98
C GLU A 72 6.83 1.87 19.11
N ARG A 73 6.73 0.58 18.77
CA ARG A 73 6.81 -0.53 19.75
C ARG A 73 8.19 -0.65 20.40
N ALA A 74 9.24 -0.32 19.66
CA ALA A 74 10.59 -0.27 20.20
C ALA A 74 10.85 0.99 21.04
N GLY A 75 9.88 1.90 21.18
CA GLY A 75 10.04 3.13 21.96
C GLY A 75 11.11 4.07 21.38
N VAL A 76 11.23 4.11 20.05
CA VAL A 76 12.17 5.01 19.37
C VAL A 76 11.63 6.43 19.44
N ALA A 77 12.47 7.39 19.86
CA ALA A 77 12.07 8.78 19.98
C ALA A 77 11.93 9.45 18.61
N GLU A 78 11.00 10.39 18.49
CA GLU A 78 10.85 11.18 17.26
C GLU A 78 12.14 11.97 16.98
N GLY A 79 12.55 12.02 15.71
CA GLY A 79 13.78 12.68 15.30
C GLY A 79 15.09 11.94 15.64
N SER A 80 15.03 10.78 16.32
CA SER A 80 16.24 10.04 16.71
C SER A 80 16.70 8.98 15.70
N VAL A 81 16.00 8.82 14.58
CA VAL A 81 16.31 7.80 13.57
C VAL A 81 17.25 8.37 12.52
N SER A 82 18.36 7.69 12.26
CA SER A 82 19.32 8.10 11.24
C SER A 82 18.73 7.99 9.82
N ARG A 83 19.24 8.83 8.91
CA ARG A 83 18.81 8.85 7.51
C ARG A 83 19.02 7.50 6.83
N ASP A 84 20.13 6.83 7.13
CA ASP A 84 20.49 5.55 6.54
C ASP A 84 19.60 4.41 7.09
N ALA A 85 19.28 4.43 8.40
CA ALA A 85 18.29 3.51 8.96
C ALA A 85 16.91 3.70 8.31
N LEU A 86 16.41 4.93 8.14
CA LEU A 86 15.16 5.18 7.43
C LEU A 86 15.22 4.71 5.97
N ARG A 87 16.34 4.94 5.28
CA ARG A 87 16.52 4.50 3.90
C ARG A 87 16.49 2.97 3.79
N LEU A 88 17.15 2.26 4.69
CA LEU A 88 17.09 0.80 4.78
C LEU A 88 15.67 0.31 5.03
N LEU A 89 15.04 0.87 6.07
CA LEU A 89 13.73 0.42 6.53
C LEU A 89 12.61 0.74 5.53
N LEU A 90 12.64 1.88 4.83
CA LEU A 90 11.55 2.28 3.89
C LEU A 90 11.85 1.98 2.42
N LYS A 91 13.11 2.14 1.98
CA LYS A 91 13.49 2.01 0.56
C LYS A 91 14.32 0.76 0.27
N GLY A 92 14.69 0.02 1.30
CA GLY A 92 15.50 -1.17 1.17
C GLY A 92 17.01 -0.92 1.27
N GLY A 93 17.52 0.32 1.32
CA GLY A 93 18.96 0.59 1.53
C GLY A 93 19.66 1.24 0.33
N LYS A 94 20.99 1.07 0.24
CA LYS A 94 21.82 1.53 -0.88
C LYS A 94 22.29 0.33 -1.71
N ASN A 95 22.25 0.49 -3.04
CA ASN A 95 22.95 -0.39 -3.95
C ASN A 95 24.39 0.12 -4.10
N ASP A 96 25.23 -0.14 -3.11
CA ASP A 96 26.64 0.23 -3.20
C ASP A 96 27.35 -0.85 -4.02
N SER A 97 27.86 -0.45 -5.20
CA SER A 97 28.65 -1.30 -6.10
C SER A 97 30.05 -1.64 -5.56
N GLY A 98 30.37 -1.21 -4.34
CA GLY A 98 31.60 -1.52 -3.65
C GLY A 98 31.48 -2.87 -2.96
N GLY A 99 32.28 -3.83 -3.40
CA GLY A 99 32.28 -5.25 -2.99
C GLY A 99 32.58 -5.56 -1.52
N ALA A 100 32.03 -4.81 -0.58
CA ALA A 100 31.74 -5.35 0.74
C ALA A 100 30.65 -6.40 0.54
N SER A 101 30.91 -7.65 0.92
CA SER A 101 29.84 -8.63 1.06
C SER A 101 29.14 -8.33 2.38
N VAL A 102 27.85 -7.93 2.37
CA VAL A 102 27.06 -8.10 3.59
C VAL A 102 27.19 -9.54 4.02
N SER A 103 27.74 -9.74 5.21
CA SER A 103 27.87 -11.06 5.79
C SER A 103 26.47 -11.63 5.99
N LEU A 104 26.30 -12.93 5.72
CA LEU A 104 25.04 -13.64 6.02
C LEU A 104 24.58 -13.43 7.47
N GLU A 105 25.53 -13.14 8.37
CA GLU A 105 25.30 -12.79 9.76
C GLU A 105 24.59 -11.45 9.94
N GLU A 106 25.02 -10.39 9.24
CA GLU A 106 24.34 -9.09 9.32
C GLU A 106 22.94 -9.17 8.72
N ALA A 107 22.75 -9.91 7.61
CA ALA A 107 21.41 -10.16 7.07
C ALA A 107 20.50 -10.90 8.08
N ARG A 108 21.05 -11.85 8.85
CA ARG A 108 20.31 -12.54 9.93
C ARG A 108 20.01 -11.61 11.09
N ARG A 109 20.98 -10.78 11.52
CA ARG A 109 20.81 -9.78 12.57
C ARG A 109 19.72 -8.78 12.21
N LEU A 110 19.74 -8.25 10.99
CA LEU A 110 18.72 -7.30 10.50
C LEU A 110 17.32 -7.93 10.47
N ARG A 111 17.19 -9.20 10.05
CA ARG A 111 15.90 -9.92 10.10
C ARG A 111 15.43 -10.20 11.52
N ASP A 112 16.35 -10.46 12.45
CA ASP A 112 16.05 -10.63 13.86
C ASP A 112 15.55 -9.31 14.46
N LEU A 113 16.21 -8.18 14.21
CA LEU A 113 15.77 -6.86 14.68
C LEU A 113 14.48 -6.40 14.00
N PHE A 114 14.38 -6.58 12.68
CA PHE A 114 13.30 -6.09 11.85
C PHE A 114 12.78 -7.21 10.93
N PRO A 115 11.81 -8.02 11.41
CA PRO A 115 11.17 -9.05 10.58
C PRO A 115 10.55 -8.49 9.29
N LEU A 116 10.17 -7.19 9.28
CA LEU A 116 9.70 -6.49 8.09
C LEU A 116 10.70 -6.53 6.92
N LEU A 117 12.01 -6.61 7.18
CA LEU A 117 13.02 -6.72 6.14
C LEU A 117 12.98 -8.08 5.42
N ALA A 118 12.57 -9.14 6.10
CA ALA A 118 12.28 -10.42 5.45
C ALA A 118 11.01 -10.35 4.60
N VAL A 119 9.96 -9.73 5.14
CA VAL A 119 8.66 -9.57 4.48
C VAL A 119 8.82 -8.76 3.20
N PHE A 120 9.32 -7.52 3.31
CA PHE A 120 9.34 -6.54 2.23
C PHE A 120 10.64 -6.52 1.42
N GLY A 121 11.70 -7.16 1.92
CA GLY A 121 13.03 -7.22 1.33
C GLY A 121 13.92 -6.03 1.67
N SER A 122 15.22 -6.14 1.40
CA SER A 122 16.17 -5.03 1.45
C SER A 122 17.42 -5.36 0.62
N MET A 123 18.18 -4.33 0.32
CA MET A 123 19.50 -4.35 -0.30
C MET A 123 20.34 -3.26 0.34
N ASP A 124 21.21 -3.67 1.23
CA ASP A 124 22.24 -2.83 1.82
C ASP A 124 23.58 -3.52 1.56
N GLY A 125 24.60 -2.80 1.10
CA GLY A 125 26.00 -3.29 1.06
C GLY A 125 26.28 -4.64 0.38
N GLY A 126 25.50 -5.10 -0.61
CA GLY A 126 25.89 -6.19 -1.51
C GLY A 126 25.11 -7.51 -1.46
N LEU A 127 24.51 -7.93 -0.33
CA LEU A 127 23.66 -9.14 -0.30
C LEU A 127 22.17 -8.78 -0.14
N PRO A 128 21.34 -8.98 -1.17
CA PRO A 128 19.92 -8.67 -1.09
C PRO A 128 19.18 -9.64 -0.15
N ILE A 129 18.44 -9.10 0.81
CA ILE A 129 17.38 -9.83 1.52
C ILE A 129 16.18 -9.89 0.59
N LYS A 130 15.98 -11.04 -0.04
CA LYS A 130 14.84 -11.28 -0.94
C LYS A 130 13.53 -11.11 -0.17
N ALA A 131 12.62 -10.29 -0.72
CA ALA A 131 11.28 -10.11 -0.19
C ALA A 131 10.48 -11.42 -0.26
N GLN A 132 9.76 -11.73 0.80
CA GLN A 132 8.80 -12.84 0.84
C GLN A 132 7.42 -12.44 0.29
N ILE A 133 7.11 -11.13 0.31
CA ILE A 133 5.82 -10.59 -0.13
C ILE A 133 5.80 -10.31 -1.64
N THR A 134 4.69 -10.70 -2.26
CA THR A 134 4.27 -10.28 -3.59
C THR A 134 2.87 -9.70 -3.48
N CYS A 135 2.65 -8.51 -4.04
CA CYS A 135 1.32 -7.90 -4.13
C CYS A 135 0.90 -7.89 -5.59
N SER A 136 -0.35 -8.31 -5.87
CA SER A 136 -0.96 -8.01 -7.16
C SER A 136 -1.17 -6.51 -7.30
N ASP A 137 -1.41 -6.05 -8.52
CA ASP A 137 -1.99 -4.73 -8.72
C ASP A 137 -3.36 -4.67 -8.01
N VAL A 138 -3.69 -3.49 -7.49
CA VAL A 138 -5.02 -3.18 -6.99
C VAL A 138 -5.86 -2.77 -8.18
N MET A 139 -6.77 -3.65 -8.59
CA MET A 139 -7.55 -3.51 -9.81
C MET A 139 -9.04 -3.31 -9.46
N PRO A 140 -9.78 -2.49 -10.22
CA PRO A 140 -11.23 -2.45 -10.13
C PRO A 140 -11.85 -3.83 -10.32
N TYR A 141 -12.92 -4.10 -9.58
CA TYR A 141 -13.82 -5.20 -9.82
C TYR A 141 -14.73 -4.85 -10.99
N CYS A 142 -14.13 -4.82 -12.19
CA CYS A 142 -14.81 -4.47 -13.44
C CYS A 142 -15.08 -5.69 -14.32
N ALA A 143 -16.08 -5.56 -15.21
CA ALA A 143 -16.53 -6.65 -16.07
C ALA A 143 -15.41 -7.17 -16.98
N GLU A 144 -14.59 -6.26 -17.52
CA GLU A 144 -13.44 -6.52 -18.39
C GLU A 144 -12.32 -7.25 -17.63
N GLY A 145 -12.08 -6.84 -16.38
CA GLY A 145 -11.11 -7.49 -15.50
C GLY A 145 -11.52 -8.91 -15.14
N VAL A 146 -12.81 -9.12 -14.92
CA VAL A 146 -13.39 -10.45 -14.65
C VAL A 146 -13.36 -11.32 -15.91
N ALA A 147 -13.80 -10.79 -17.05
CA ALA A 147 -13.87 -11.52 -18.32
C ALA A 147 -12.48 -11.93 -18.84
N SER A 148 -11.45 -11.10 -18.60
CA SER A 148 -10.05 -11.45 -18.92
C SER A 148 -9.41 -12.42 -17.92
N GLY A 149 -10.07 -12.75 -16.81
CA GLY A 149 -9.54 -13.61 -15.75
C GLY A 149 -8.49 -12.93 -14.85
N MET A 150 -8.24 -11.64 -15.03
CA MET A 150 -7.28 -10.87 -14.22
C MET A 150 -7.83 -10.56 -12.82
N VAL A 151 -9.15 -10.42 -12.70
CA VAL A 151 -9.85 -10.16 -11.45
C VAL A 151 -10.65 -11.41 -11.05
N PRO A 152 -10.35 -12.04 -9.91
CA PRO A 152 -11.11 -13.20 -9.46
C PRO A 152 -12.52 -12.78 -9.02
N THR A 153 -13.53 -13.57 -9.38
CA THR A 153 -14.90 -13.43 -8.85
C THR A 153 -15.11 -14.23 -7.59
N LYS A 154 -14.32 -15.28 -7.41
CA LYS A 154 -14.40 -16.23 -6.30
C LYS A 154 -12.99 -16.64 -5.89
N LEU A 155 -12.78 -16.80 -4.58
CA LEU A 155 -11.64 -17.53 -4.05
C LEU A 155 -12.10 -18.88 -3.53
N ARG A 156 -11.38 -19.93 -3.91
CA ARG A 156 -11.59 -21.27 -3.40
C ARG A 156 -10.43 -21.66 -2.49
N PRO A 157 -10.68 -21.71 -1.20
CA PRO A 157 -9.86 -22.44 -0.26
C PRO A 157 -10.32 -23.89 -0.19
N LEU A 158 -9.39 -24.82 0.00
CA LEU A 158 -9.76 -26.05 0.67
C LEU A 158 -9.80 -25.78 2.16
N GLU A 159 -11.01 -25.46 2.63
CA GLU A 159 -11.42 -25.14 4.01
C GLU A 159 -10.93 -23.78 4.56
N VAL A 160 -11.74 -22.74 4.32
CA VAL A 160 -11.61 -21.44 5.01
C VAL A 160 -12.82 -21.20 5.87
N TRP A 161 -12.56 -20.64 7.03
CA TRP A 161 -13.48 -19.86 7.83
C TRP A 161 -13.26 -18.38 7.60
N ILE A 162 -14.36 -17.64 7.55
CA ILE A 162 -14.41 -16.20 7.30
C ILE A 162 -15.20 -15.60 8.45
N GLU A 163 -14.75 -14.45 8.95
CA GLU A 163 -15.49 -13.68 9.94
C GLU A 163 -16.94 -13.43 9.45
N GLY A 164 -17.91 -14.03 10.15
CA GLY A 164 -19.34 -14.01 9.80
C GLY A 164 -19.90 -15.28 9.14
N SER A 165 -19.08 -16.27 8.78
CA SER A 165 -19.56 -17.55 8.23
C SER A 165 -19.85 -18.59 9.32
N PRO A 166 -20.95 -19.36 9.22
CA PRO A 166 -21.26 -20.43 10.16
C PRO A 166 -20.31 -21.63 10.03
N ALA A 167 -20.23 -22.40 11.11
CA ALA A 167 -19.02 -23.12 11.48
C ALA A 167 -18.64 -24.41 10.73
N ASN A 168 -19.51 -24.90 9.87
CA ASN A 168 -19.61 -26.34 9.67
C ASN A 168 -19.95 -26.78 8.24
N GLU A 169 -19.62 -25.98 7.23
CA GLU A 169 -19.96 -26.32 5.84
C GLU A 169 -18.74 -26.34 4.92
N SER A 170 -18.88 -27.11 3.82
CA SER A 170 -17.96 -27.36 2.70
C SER A 170 -17.01 -26.20 2.35
N PRO A 171 -15.85 -26.46 1.68
CA PRO A 171 -14.86 -25.44 1.34
C PRO A 171 -15.51 -24.12 0.92
N ILE A 172 -15.43 -23.11 1.80
CA ILE A 172 -16.18 -21.86 1.65
C ILE A 172 -15.68 -21.15 0.40
N GLU A 173 -16.48 -21.20 -0.67
CA GLU A 173 -16.23 -20.40 -1.85
C GLU A 173 -16.50 -18.94 -1.48
N TYR A 174 -15.42 -18.16 -1.42
CA TYR A 174 -15.53 -16.76 -1.09
C TYR A 174 -15.84 -15.96 -2.35
N ALA A 175 -17.06 -15.43 -2.45
CA ALA A 175 -17.37 -14.45 -3.48
C ALA A 175 -16.60 -13.16 -3.21
N VAL A 176 -15.80 -12.72 -4.19
CA VAL A 176 -15.18 -11.41 -4.20
C VAL A 176 -16.29 -10.39 -4.42
N TRP A 177 -16.47 -9.45 -3.48
CA TRP A 177 -17.57 -8.49 -3.46
C TRP A 177 -18.97 -9.14 -3.52
N PRO A 178 -19.39 -9.89 -2.48
CA PRO A 178 -20.65 -10.62 -2.49
C PRO A 178 -21.85 -9.68 -2.71
N GLY A 179 -22.70 -10.00 -3.69
CA GLY A 179 -23.87 -9.20 -4.04
C GLY A 179 -23.58 -7.95 -4.86
N VAL A 180 -22.34 -7.72 -5.28
CA VAL A 180 -21.96 -6.61 -6.16
C VAL A 180 -21.65 -7.18 -7.55
N ASN A 181 -22.28 -6.62 -8.58
CA ASN A 181 -21.94 -6.96 -9.96
C ASN A 181 -20.69 -6.19 -10.40
N PRO A 182 -19.80 -6.80 -11.21
CA PRO A 182 -18.69 -6.08 -11.82
C PRO A 182 -19.20 -4.89 -12.65
N ILE A 183 -18.60 -3.71 -12.46
CA ILE A 183 -18.98 -2.51 -13.20
C ILE A 183 -18.16 -2.36 -14.49
N PRO A 184 -18.64 -1.64 -15.52
CA PRO A 184 -17.81 -1.38 -16.70
C PRO A 184 -16.55 -0.57 -16.36
N VAL A 185 -15.42 -0.85 -17.01
CA VAL A 185 -14.14 -0.14 -16.77
C VAL A 185 -14.26 1.37 -16.97
N ALA A 186 -15.12 1.79 -17.90
CA ALA A 186 -15.42 3.20 -18.18
C ALA A 186 -16.01 3.92 -16.95
N SER A 187 -16.76 3.21 -16.10
CA SER A 187 -17.34 3.75 -14.86
C SER A 187 -16.34 3.86 -13.71
N CYS A 188 -15.18 3.21 -13.83
CA CYS A 188 -14.12 3.24 -12.81
C CYS A 188 -13.26 4.50 -12.87
N ARG A 189 -13.36 5.31 -13.93
CA ARG A 189 -12.45 6.43 -14.22
C ARG A 189 -13.12 7.77 -13.90
N THR A 190 -12.32 8.71 -13.43
CA THR A 190 -12.70 10.12 -13.24
C THR A 190 -11.50 11.03 -13.47
N THR A 191 -11.73 12.33 -13.57
CA THR A 191 -10.66 13.33 -13.65
C THR A 191 -10.84 14.34 -12.53
N THR A 192 -9.74 14.65 -11.86
CA THR A 192 -9.68 15.68 -10.83
C THR A 192 -8.90 16.87 -11.35
N GLN A 193 -9.30 18.09 -10.96
CA GLN A 193 -8.56 19.30 -11.31
C GLN A 193 -7.94 19.90 -10.04
N ASN A 194 -6.66 20.22 -10.13
CA ASN A 194 -5.85 20.80 -9.08
C ASN A 194 -5.24 22.11 -9.58
N TYR A 195 -5.02 23.04 -8.65
CA TYR A 195 -4.39 24.32 -8.94
C TYR A 195 -3.12 24.46 -8.11
N ARG A 196 -2.09 25.09 -8.68
CA ARG A 196 -0.81 25.30 -8.03
C ARG A 196 -0.74 26.74 -7.52
N HIS A 197 -0.53 26.93 -6.22
CA HIS A 197 -0.48 28.28 -5.63
C HIS A 197 0.95 28.85 -5.69
N ASP A 198 1.48 29.08 -6.90
CA ASP A 198 2.92 29.27 -7.09
C ASP A 198 3.37 30.75 -7.13
N MET A 199 2.45 31.70 -7.31
CA MET A 199 2.78 33.14 -7.35
C MET A 199 3.31 33.69 -6.00
N MET A 200 3.10 32.96 -4.90
CA MET A 200 3.36 33.45 -3.53
C MET A 200 4.76 33.11 -3.01
N GLY A 201 5.53 32.27 -3.72
CA GLY A 201 6.82 31.74 -3.24
C GLY A 201 7.86 31.46 -4.34
N GLY A 202 7.59 31.89 -5.57
CA GLY A 202 8.52 31.73 -6.69
C GLY A 202 9.71 32.70 -6.61
N SER A 203 10.82 32.35 -7.24
CA SER A 203 12.03 33.20 -7.34
C SER A 203 11.78 34.55 -8.02
N LEU A 204 10.67 34.66 -8.76
CA LEU A 204 10.24 35.89 -9.45
C LEU A 204 9.24 36.73 -8.63
N ALA A 205 8.89 36.32 -7.40
CA ALA A 205 8.03 37.12 -6.53
C ALA A 205 8.55 38.56 -6.30
N PRO A 206 9.88 38.83 -6.22
CA PRO A 206 10.40 40.20 -6.14
C PRO A 206 10.14 41.08 -7.38
N MET A 207 9.70 40.50 -8.50
CA MET A 207 9.37 41.25 -9.73
C MET A 207 7.93 41.79 -9.73
N LEU A 208 7.14 41.47 -8.71
CA LEU A 208 5.77 41.97 -8.56
C LEU A 208 5.74 43.46 -8.23
N GLN A 209 4.76 44.20 -8.76
CA GLN A 209 4.60 45.62 -8.45
C GLN A 209 4.12 45.78 -7.00
N GLY A 210 4.59 46.83 -6.31
CA GLY A 210 4.39 47.04 -4.87
C GLY A 210 2.97 46.83 -4.33
N PRO A 211 1.88 47.29 -5.00
CA PRO A 211 0.51 47.05 -4.53
C PRO A 211 0.08 45.57 -4.57
N GLN A 212 0.67 44.77 -5.47
CA GLN A 212 0.33 43.37 -5.66
C GLN A 212 0.98 42.48 -4.59
N LEU A 213 2.14 42.86 -4.06
CA LEU A 213 2.79 42.19 -2.93
C LEU A 213 1.93 42.27 -1.65
N ALA A 214 1.29 43.41 -1.40
CA ALA A 214 0.40 43.59 -0.26
C ALA A 214 -0.85 42.69 -0.35
N LEU A 215 -1.47 42.59 -1.54
CA LEU A 215 -2.62 41.69 -1.78
C LEU A 215 -2.25 40.21 -1.57
N ILE A 216 -1.01 39.85 -1.89
CA ILE A 216 -0.44 38.51 -1.69
C ILE A 216 -0.21 38.23 -0.20
N GLU A 217 0.38 39.17 0.54
CA GLU A 217 0.57 39.01 1.99
C GLU A 217 -0.77 38.94 2.74
N ASP A 218 -1.74 39.78 2.37
CA ASP A 218 -3.10 39.76 2.91
C ASP A 218 -3.82 38.43 2.62
N ALA A 219 -3.70 37.90 1.39
CA ALA A 219 -4.24 36.60 1.03
C ALA A 219 -3.55 35.43 1.77
N ARG A 220 -2.27 35.57 2.12
CA ARG A 220 -1.51 34.58 2.91
C ARG A 220 -1.98 34.56 4.37
N GLU A 221 -2.20 35.73 4.96
CA GLU A 221 -2.71 35.85 6.33
C GLU A 221 -4.19 35.45 6.42
N ALA A 222 -5.02 35.77 5.43
CA ALA A 222 -6.41 35.33 5.37
C ALA A 222 -6.58 33.79 5.34
N ARG A 223 -5.58 33.07 4.79
CA ARG A 223 -5.55 31.60 4.76
C ARG A 223 -5.20 30.95 6.11
N LYS A 224 -4.62 31.68 7.06
CA LYS A 224 -4.22 31.11 8.37
C LYS A 224 -5.37 30.81 9.33
N GLY A 225 -6.64 31.00 8.96
CA GLY A 225 -7.75 30.83 9.91
C GLY A 225 -9.08 30.29 9.39
N LYS A 226 -9.33 30.19 8.07
CA LYS A 226 -10.62 29.69 7.54
C LYS A 226 -10.47 28.88 6.25
N PRO A 227 -11.19 27.76 6.09
CA PRO A 227 -11.31 27.10 4.79
C PRO A 227 -12.15 27.95 3.85
N ALA A 228 -11.54 28.48 2.77
CA ALA A 228 -12.22 29.26 1.74
C ALA A 228 -13.31 28.45 1.00
N LYS A 229 -14.38 29.10 0.54
CA LYS A 229 -15.42 28.44 -0.28
C LYS A 229 -14.87 28.09 -1.68
N ALA A 230 -15.47 27.09 -2.34
CA ALA A 230 -14.98 26.59 -3.64
C ALA A 230 -14.98 27.66 -4.76
N SER A 231 -15.94 28.59 -4.74
CA SER A 231 -16.01 29.73 -5.68
C SER A 231 -14.88 30.73 -5.45
N GLU A 232 -14.62 31.10 -4.18
CA GLU A 232 -13.54 32.00 -3.77
C GLU A 232 -12.15 31.42 -4.11
N ARG A 233 -12.00 30.09 -4.04
CA ARG A 233 -10.77 29.39 -4.48
C ARG A 233 -10.54 29.43 -5.98
N ARG A 234 -11.59 29.57 -6.81
CA ARG A 234 -11.47 29.70 -8.27
C ARG A 234 -11.08 31.12 -8.67
N GLU A 235 -11.71 32.13 -8.07
CA GLU A 235 -11.37 33.54 -8.33
C GLU A 235 -9.97 33.91 -7.80
N ALA A 236 -9.53 33.31 -6.69
CA ALA A 236 -8.18 33.50 -6.15
C ALA A 236 -7.09 32.62 -6.81
N ASN A 237 -7.43 31.83 -7.83
CA ASN A 237 -6.49 30.94 -8.52
C ASN A 237 -6.16 31.46 -9.93
N GLU A 238 -5.09 32.24 -10.02
CA GLU A 238 -4.53 32.73 -11.29
C GLU A 238 -3.61 31.70 -11.98
N SER A 239 -3.42 30.52 -11.37
CA SER A 239 -2.53 29.48 -11.89
C SER A 239 -3.19 28.62 -12.96
N MET A 240 -2.39 28.15 -13.93
CA MET A 240 -2.80 27.13 -14.89
C MET A 240 -3.31 25.87 -14.16
N PRO A 241 -4.52 25.36 -14.49
CA PRO A 241 -5.03 24.13 -13.90
C PRO A 241 -4.18 22.93 -14.31
N HIS A 242 -3.97 22.00 -13.39
CA HIS A 242 -3.41 20.68 -13.65
C HIS A 242 -4.50 19.64 -13.41
N SER A 243 -4.77 18.77 -14.38
CA SER A 243 -5.67 17.64 -14.17
C SER A 243 -4.90 16.39 -13.73
N ALA A 244 -5.60 15.49 -13.06
CA ALA A 244 -5.11 14.15 -12.79
C ALA A 244 -6.25 13.18 -13.03
N GLN A 245 -6.01 12.22 -13.92
CA GLN A 245 -6.87 11.07 -14.08
C GLN A 245 -6.80 10.22 -12.81
N ALA A 246 -7.94 9.73 -12.36
CA ALA A 246 -8.11 9.04 -11.11
C ALA A 246 -9.11 7.89 -11.24
N ILE A 247 -9.03 6.94 -10.32
CA ILE A 247 -10.09 5.95 -10.10
C ILE A 247 -11.19 6.63 -9.31
N ALA A 248 -12.44 6.46 -9.75
CA ALA A 248 -13.61 7.08 -9.15
C ALA A 248 -13.85 6.56 -7.73
N ALA A 249 -14.27 7.45 -6.83
CA ALA A 249 -14.75 7.05 -5.51
C ALA A 249 -15.94 6.09 -5.65
N GLY A 250 -16.02 5.10 -4.77
CA GLY A 250 -17.03 4.04 -4.79
C GLY A 250 -16.66 2.85 -5.67
N THR A 251 -15.65 2.94 -6.53
CA THR A 251 -15.21 1.82 -7.39
C THR A 251 -14.80 0.62 -6.51
N PRO A 252 -15.49 -0.53 -6.57
CA PRO A 252 -15.03 -1.72 -5.87
C PRO A 252 -13.69 -2.16 -6.49
N MET A 253 -12.71 -2.46 -5.66
CA MET A 253 -11.38 -2.89 -6.10
C MET A 253 -10.94 -4.14 -5.33
N VAL A 254 -10.02 -4.88 -5.92
CA VAL A 254 -9.45 -6.10 -5.36
C VAL A 254 -7.94 -6.08 -5.43
N ALA A 255 -7.28 -6.65 -4.42
CA ALA A 255 -5.87 -6.96 -4.46
C ALA A 255 -5.58 -8.26 -3.71
N THR A 256 -4.57 -9.00 -4.16
CA THR A 256 -4.09 -10.20 -3.50
C THR A 256 -2.67 -9.98 -3.00
N ILE A 257 -2.41 -10.31 -1.74
CA ILE A 257 -1.07 -10.34 -1.16
C ILE A 257 -0.67 -11.79 -0.95
N ARG A 258 0.48 -12.18 -1.50
CA ARG A 258 1.09 -13.48 -1.25
C ARG A 258 2.34 -13.29 -0.40
N LEU A 259 2.46 -14.04 0.68
CA LEU A 259 3.65 -14.09 1.53
C LEU A 259 4.21 -15.50 1.50
N GLN A 260 5.44 -15.69 1.01
CA GLN A 260 6.01 -17.03 0.83
C GLN A 260 7.04 -17.37 1.89
N GLY A 261 6.90 -18.56 2.48
CA GLY A 261 7.90 -19.11 3.41
C GLY A 261 8.19 -18.21 4.62
N ALA A 262 7.16 -17.60 5.20
CA ALA A 262 7.27 -16.74 6.37
C ALA A 262 7.23 -17.54 7.68
N THR A 263 7.98 -17.06 8.67
CA THR A 263 7.77 -17.42 10.07
C THR A 263 6.49 -16.78 10.61
N GLU A 264 6.07 -17.20 11.80
CA GLU A 264 4.89 -16.64 12.45
C GLU A 264 5.05 -15.14 12.77
N VAL A 265 6.24 -14.72 13.23
CA VAL A 265 6.57 -13.31 13.49
C VAL A 265 6.58 -12.50 12.18
N GLU A 266 7.12 -13.05 11.09
CA GLU A 266 7.13 -12.40 9.77
C GLU A 266 5.69 -12.19 9.25
N PHE A 267 4.83 -13.21 9.38
CA PHE A 267 3.40 -13.07 9.05
C PHE A 267 2.68 -12.07 9.96
N ALA A 268 2.92 -12.13 11.27
CA ALA A 268 2.34 -11.19 12.23
C ALA A 268 2.74 -9.73 11.93
N THR A 269 3.98 -9.50 11.48
CA THR A 269 4.44 -8.18 11.04
C THR A 269 3.58 -7.65 9.87
N LEU A 270 3.32 -8.47 8.86
CA LEU A 270 2.46 -8.10 7.73
C LEU A 270 1.01 -7.85 8.18
N ALA A 271 0.46 -8.73 9.01
CA ALA A 271 -0.91 -8.62 9.50
C ALA A 271 -1.12 -7.33 10.32
N VAL A 272 -0.17 -6.99 11.19
CA VAL A 272 -0.21 -5.73 11.97
C VAL A 272 -0.07 -4.51 11.04
N ALA A 273 0.78 -4.56 10.03
CA ALA A 273 0.92 -3.47 9.05
C ALA A 273 -0.39 -3.22 8.29
N ILE A 274 -1.08 -4.28 7.84
CA ILE A 274 -2.40 -4.20 7.21
C ILE A 274 -3.42 -3.61 8.20
N SER A 275 -3.51 -4.16 9.41
CA SER A 275 -4.46 -3.69 10.44
C SER A 275 -4.27 -2.21 10.77
N ARG A 276 -3.02 -1.75 10.93
CA ARG A 276 -2.73 -0.33 11.19
C ARG A 276 -3.05 0.58 10.02
N TRP A 277 -2.73 0.16 8.80
CA TRP A 277 -3.11 0.89 7.59
C TRP A 277 -4.62 1.07 7.48
N VAL A 278 -5.39 -0.02 7.70
CA VAL A 278 -6.85 0.00 7.68
C VAL A 278 -7.41 0.90 8.78
N THR A 279 -6.93 0.74 10.01
CA THR A 279 -7.38 1.50 11.19
C THR A 279 -7.10 2.99 11.06
N ALA A 280 -6.02 3.36 10.37
CA ALA A 280 -5.68 4.75 10.09
C ALA A 280 -6.48 5.38 8.92
N GLY A 281 -7.52 4.70 8.42
CA GLY A 281 -8.38 5.20 7.36
C GLY A 281 -7.94 4.85 5.94
N GLY A 282 -7.00 3.90 5.77
CA GLY A 282 -6.72 3.23 4.50
C GLY A 282 -6.42 4.16 3.33
N HIS A 283 -5.26 4.81 3.30
CA HIS A 283 -4.87 5.67 2.17
C HIS A 283 -4.00 4.92 1.15
N LEU A 284 -4.29 5.08 -0.14
CA LEU A 284 -3.58 4.44 -1.24
C LEU A 284 -3.43 5.42 -2.44
N GLY A 285 -2.32 5.33 -3.15
CA GLY A 285 -2.01 6.23 -4.26
C GLY A 285 -1.37 7.56 -3.83
N GLY A 286 -1.26 8.49 -4.77
CA GLY A 286 -0.72 9.83 -4.55
C GLY A 286 -1.77 10.84 -4.12
N GLY A 287 -1.32 12.03 -3.70
CA GLY A 287 -2.20 13.18 -3.47
C GLY A 287 -2.99 13.18 -2.16
N SER A 288 -2.56 12.42 -1.15
CA SER A 288 -3.23 12.37 0.17
C SER A 288 -3.41 13.75 0.81
N THR A 289 -2.42 14.65 0.67
CA THR A 289 -2.51 16.04 1.15
C THR A 289 -3.60 16.88 0.47
N LYS A 290 -4.09 16.42 -0.69
CA LYS A 290 -5.19 17.03 -1.45
C LYS A 290 -6.53 16.30 -1.24
N GLY A 291 -6.58 15.34 -0.31
CA GLY A 291 -7.77 14.54 -0.03
C GLY A 291 -7.99 13.36 -0.98
N HIS A 292 -6.98 12.96 -1.77
CA HIS A 292 -7.08 11.78 -2.63
C HIS A 292 -6.72 10.50 -1.87
N GLY A 293 -7.18 9.37 -2.42
CA GLY A 293 -6.67 8.05 -2.05
C GLY A 293 -7.20 7.46 -0.75
N ALA A 294 -8.08 8.16 -0.03
CA ALA A 294 -8.77 7.60 1.13
C ALA A 294 -9.67 6.43 0.70
N CYS A 295 -9.56 5.28 1.37
CA CYS A 295 -10.26 4.04 1.04
C CYS A 295 -10.80 3.35 2.29
N ARG A 296 -11.96 2.70 2.16
CA ARG A 296 -12.33 1.60 3.04
C ARG A 296 -11.66 0.33 2.54
N VAL A 297 -11.00 -0.37 3.44
CA VAL A 297 -10.28 -1.60 3.13
C VAL A 297 -10.83 -2.69 4.04
N ARG A 298 -11.21 -3.82 3.44
CA ARG A 298 -11.66 -5.01 4.14
C ARG A 298 -10.69 -6.14 3.82
N VAL A 299 -10.20 -6.81 4.86
CA VAL A 299 -9.49 -8.07 4.65
C VAL A 299 -10.53 -9.14 4.44
N ALA A 300 -10.64 -9.57 3.19
CA ALA A 300 -11.68 -10.46 2.74
C ALA A 300 -11.48 -11.90 3.24
N GLY A 301 -10.22 -12.29 3.43
CA GLY A 301 -9.81 -13.56 4.00
C GLY A 301 -8.30 -13.76 3.85
N ALA A 302 -7.73 -14.68 4.63
CA ALA A 302 -6.36 -15.14 4.45
C ALA A 302 -6.29 -16.67 4.47
N ILE A 303 -5.49 -17.23 3.56
CA ILE A 303 -5.30 -18.67 3.39
C ILE A 303 -3.85 -19.00 3.66
N ARG A 304 -3.61 -19.92 4.60
CA ARG A 304 -2.30 -20.47 4.97
C ARG A 304 -2.01 -21.73 4.20
N TYR A 305 -0.81 -21.91 3.67
CA TYR A 305 -0.37 -23.13 3.01
C TYR A 305 0.97 -23.58 3.61
N ALA A 306 1.15 -24.88 3.81
CA ALA A 306 2.46 -25.46 4.10
C ALA A 306 3.10 -25.87 2.77
N PRO A 307 4.32 -25.38 2.44
CA PRO A 307 5.04 -25.95 1.32
C PRO A 307 5.53 -27.35 1.71
N PRO A 308 5.20 -28.42 0.96
CA PRO A 308 5.94 -29.67 1.09
C PRO A 308 7.40 -29.44 0.67
N VAL A 309 8.33 -30.07 1.37
CA VAL A 309 9.71 -30.16 0.89
C VAL A 309 9.72 -31.20 -0.23
N GLY A 310 9.87 -30.76 -1.48
CA GLY A 310 10.24 -31.65 -2.61
C GLY A 310 9.12 -32.39 -3.36
N GLU A 311 7.83 -32.21 -3.04
CA GLU A 311 6.71 -32.84 -3.76
C GLU A 311 5.52 -31.88 -3.97
N ALA A 312 4.50 -32.26 -4.75
CA ALA A 312 3.29 -31.47 -4.92
C ALA A 312 2.51 -31.31 -3.58
N PRO A 313 1.74 -30.23 -3.36
CA PRO A 313 1.15 -29.88 -2.07
C PRO A 313 0.29 -31.01 -1.46
N ILE A 314 0.69 -31.52 -0.28
CA ILE A 314 -0.07 -32.54 0.48
C ILE A 314 -0.94 -31.89 1.58
N GLU A 315 -0.58 -30.70 2.07
CA GLU A 315 -1.39 -29.94 3.05
C GLU A 315 -2.19 -28.82 2.37
N MET A 316 -3.52 -28.97 2.41
CA MET A 316 -4.51 -28.01 1.95
C MET A 316 -4.64 -26.82 2.92
N GLY A 317 -4.92 -25.64 2.38
CA GLY A 317 -4.69 -24.40 3.10
C GLY A 317 -5.79 -23.96 4.07
N THR A 318 -5.46 -23.64 5.33
CA THR A 318 -6.42 -23.20 6.35
C THR A 318 -6.68 -21.70 6.31
N ALA A 319 -7.91 -21.27 6.60
CA ALA A 319 -8.20 -19.87 6.94
C ALA A 319 -7.40 -19.33 8.13
N ILE A 320 -7.20 -18.01 8.13
CA ILE A 320 -6.75 -17.27 9.30
C ILE A 320 -7.44 -15.91 9.36
N ASP A 321 -7.85 -15.51 10.56
CA ASP A 321 -8.28 -14.15 10.84
C ASP A 321 -7.10 -13.18 10.79
N VAL A 322 -7.20 -12.16 9.95
CA VAL A 322 -6.22 -11.08 9.88
C VAL A 322 -6.69 -9.95 10.79
N ILE A 323 -6.45 -10.14 12.10
CA ILE A 323 -6.48 -9.13 13.17
C ILE A 323 -7.67 -8.15 13.07
N ALA A 324 -8.85 -8.58 13.52
CA ALA A 324 -10.00 -7.70 13.74
C ALA A 324 -9.81 -6.77 14.96
N ASP A 325 -9.19 -7.26 16.04
CA ASP A 325 -9.15 -6.63 17.37
C ASP A 325 -7.83 -5.92 17.75
N GLY A 326 -7.07 -5.47 16.75
CA GLY A 326 -5.83 -4.72 16.97
C GLY A 326 -4.82 -5.42 17.90
N GLN A 327 -4.41 -4.74 18.99
CA GLN A 327 -3.34 -5.18 19.91
C GLN A 327 -3.67 -6.47 20.68
N GLN A 328 -4.95 -6.85 20.78
CA GLN A 328 -5.35 -8.00 21.59
C GLN A 328 -5.22 -9.34 20.85
N HIS A 329 -5.11 -9.32 19.52
CA HIS A 329 -5.01 -10.52 18.70
C HIS A 329 -3.70 -11.30 18.98
N PRO A 330 -3.69 -12.65 19.01
CA PRO A 330 -2.49 -13.45 19.28
C PRO A 330 -1.29 -13.10 18.39
N LEU A 331 -1.51 -12.90 17.09
CA LEU A 331 -0.46 -12.48 16.15
C LEU A 331 0.16 -11.13 16.55
N ALA A 332 -0.66 -10.15 16.95
CA ALA A 332 -0.16 -8.84 17.38
C ALA A 332 0.71 -8.97 18.64
N ARG A 333 0.33 -9.84 19.58
CA ARG A 333 1.12 -10.12 20.80
C ARG A 333 2.46 -10.79 20.50
N ILE A 334 2.48 -11.75 19.56
CA ILE A 334 3.72 -12.40 19.12
C ILE A 334 4.69 -11.36 18.54
N TYR A 335 4.20 -10.49 17.66
CA TYR A 335 5.03 -9.43 17.09
C TYR A 335 5.48 -8.40 18.14
N ALA A 336 4.57 -7.99 19.03
CA ALA A 336 4.88 -7.06 20.11
C ALA A 336 5.96 -7.59 21.05
N ALA A 337 5.86 -8.86 21.47
CA ALA A 337 6.86 -9.52 22.31
C ALA A 337 8.22 -9.60 21.61
N HIS A 338 8.23 -9.95 20.33
CA HIS A 338 9.46 -10.01 19.52
C HIS A 338 10.19 -8.66 19.48
N VAL A 339 9.45 -7.56 19.23
CA VAL A 339 10.01 -6.20 19.20
C VAL A 339 10.43 -5.74 20.59
N ALA A 340 9.63 -6.00 21.63
CA ALA A 340 9.94 -5.61 23.00
C ALA A 340 11.24 -6.24 23.52
N GLU A 341 11.46 -7.53 23.26
CA GLU A 341 12.68 -8.25 23.61
C GLU A 341 13.93 -7.64 22.94
N ARG A 342 13.77 -6.96 21.80
CA ARG A 342 14.85 -6.38 20.99
C ARG A 342 14.90 -4.86 21.04
N ALA A 343 14.06 -4.21 21.85
CA ALA A 343 13.84 -2.78 21.79
C ALA A 343 15.12 -1.94 21.98
N GLU A 344 16.00 -2.34 22.91
CA GLU A 344 17.30 -1.67 23.12
C GLU A 344 18.20 -1.77 21.90
N ARG A 345 18.32 -2.97 21.31
CA ARG A 345 19.13 -3.20 20.11
C ARG A 345 18.57 -2.47 18.89
N ILE A 346 17.24 -2.39 18.78
CA ILE A 346 16.55 -1.62 17.74
C ILE A 346 16.88 -0.14 17.90
N ARG A 347 16.72 0.43 19.10
CA ARG A 347 17.03 1.85 19.39
C ARG A 347 18.49 2.18 19.10
N ALA A 348 19.42 1.30 19.51
CA ALA A 348 20.83 1.46 19.19
C ALA A 348 21.07 1.48 17.67
N PHE A 349 20.55 0.49 16.95
CA PHE A 349 20.71 0.38 15.49
C PHE A 349 20.17 1.61 14.74
N VAL A 350 18.97 2.08 15.10
CA VAL A 350 18.36 3.23 14.39
C VAL A 350 18.97 4.57 14.77
N GLY A 351 19.56 4.67 15.96
CA GLY A 351 20.28 5.86 16.43
C GLY A 351 21.73 5.91 15.95
N GLU A 352 22.28 4.80 15.48
CA GLU A 352 23.59 4.78 14.82
C GLU A 352 23.52 5.63 13.55
N SER A 353 24.21 6.78 13.59
CA SER A 353 24.64 7.48 12.39
C SER A 353 25.71 6.62 11.72
N THR A 354 25.31 5.68 10.87
CA THR A 354 26.25 5.01 9.98
C THR A 354 26.97 6.09 9.16
N ARG A 355 28.30 6.03 9.21
CA ARG A 355 29.27 7.05 8.79
C ARG A 355 29.12 7.55 7.36
#